data_AF-A0A5D3JSJ2-F1
#
_entry.id   AF-A0A5D3JSJ2-F1
#
_cell.length_a   1.000
_cell.length_b   1.000
_cell.length_c   1.000
_cell.angle_alpha   90.00
_cell.angle_beta   90.00
_cell.angle_gamma   90.00
#
_symmetry.space_group_name_H-M   'P 1'
#
loop_
_entity.id
_entity.type
_entity.pdbx_description
1 polymer ?
#
loop_
_entity_poly.entity_id
_entity_poly.type
_entity_poly.pdbx_seq_one_letter_code
_entity_poly.pdbx_strand_id
1 'polypeptide(L)' 'MVKTTSTPLPNHSYRDAHGQMVSVTAVAHNRVTFYRQGYQFPCVQPIERFMKEYTEVKQ' A
#
# COMPACT_ATOMS: atom_id res chain seq x y z
N MET A 1 6.72 -6.50 -19.96
CA MET A 1 7.45 -6.56 -18.68
C MET A 1 6.46 -6.94 -17.59
N VAL A 2 6.43 -8.20 -17.18
CA VAL A 2 5.60 -8.63 -16.05
C VAL A 2 6.23 -8.00 -14.82
N LYS A 3 5.60 -6.98 -14.23
CA LYS A 3 6.02 -6.50 -12.91
C LYS A 3 5.80 -7.66 -11.97
N THR A 4 6.87 -8.31 -11.53
CA THR A 4 6.84 -9.25 -10.41
C THR A 4 6.07 -8.56 -9.30
N THR A 5 4.89 -9.06 -8.97
CA THR A 5 4.00 -8.44 -7.98
C THR A 5 4.62 -8.70 -6.62
N SER A 6 5.56 -7.85 -6.23
CA SER A 6 6.18 -7.91 -4.91
C SER A 6 5.12 -7.60 -3.85
N THR A 7 5.16 -8.34 -2.75
CA THR A 7 4.33 -8.04 -1.57
C THR A 7 4.73 -6.67 -1.02
N PRO A 8 3.77 -5.79 -0.65
CA PRO A 8 4.11 -4.51 -0.03
C PRO A 8 4.79 -4.71 1.33
N LEU A 9 5.60 -3.75 1.72
CA LEU A 9 6.43 -3.80 2.92
C LEU A 9 5.74 -3.07 4.07
N PRO A 10 5.58 -3.70 5.24
CA PRO A 10 5.19 -3.00 6.46
C PRO A 10 6.17 -1.86 6.80
N ASN A 11 5.64 -0.78 7.38
CA ASN A 11 6.35 0.45 7.74
C ASN A 11 6.92 1.26 6.56
N HIS A 12 6.57 0.91 5.32
CA HIS A 12 6.91 1.69 4.14
C HIS A 12 5.75 2.58 3.70
N SER A 13 6.10 3.66 3.00
CA SER A 13 5.13 4.60 2.45
C SER A 13 4.93 4.38 0.96
N TYR A 14 3.69 4.51 0.53
CA TYR A 14 3.28 4.34 -0.86
C TYR A 14 2.46 5.54 -1.32
N ARG A 15 2.42 5.75 -2.63
CA ARG A 15 1.67 6.83 -3.27
C ARG A 15 0.74 6.27 -4.33
N ASP A 16 -0.50 6.74 -4.35
CA ASP A 16 -1.44 6.42 -5.44
C ASP A 16 -1.28 7.31 -6.67
N ALA A 17 -2.06 7.04 -7.72
CA ALA A 17 -2.04 7.83 -8.96
C ALA A 17 -2.48 9.30 -8.79
N HIS A 18 -3.18 9.63 -7.70
CA HIS A 18 -3.62 10.99 -7.38
C HIS A 18 -2.62 11.74 -6.49
N GLY A 19 -1.52 11.11 -6.12
CA GLY A 19 -0.48 11.69 -5.26
C GLY A 19 -0.74 11.51 -3.77
N GLN A 20 -1.80 10.78 -3.37
CA GLN A 20 -2.11 10.57 -1.97
C GLN A 20 -1.12 9.58 -1.35
N MET A 21 -0.51 9.99 -0.24
CA MET A 21 0.43 9.17 0.52
C MET A 21 -0.32 8.25 1.49
N VAL A 22 0.15 7.01 1.58
CA VAL A 22 -0.31 6.02 2.54
C VAL A 22 0.84 5.34 3.26
N SER A 23 0.63 4.92 4.49
CA SER A 23 1.60 4.18 5.29
C SER A 23 1.08 2.79 5.55
N VAL A 24 1.81 1.77 5.08
CA VAL A 24 1.47 0.36 5.33
C VAL A 24 1.91 -0.01 6.74
N THR A 25 1.02 -0.59 7.53
CA THR A 25 1.31 -1.01 8.91
C THR A 25 1.37 -2.51 9.07
N ALA A 26 0.66 -3.28 8.24
CA ALA A 26 0.70 -4.73 8.28
C ALA A 26 0.38 -5.36 6.93
N VAL A 27 0.96 -6.54 6.67
CA VAL A 27 0.61 -7.39 5.53
C VAL A 27 0.44 -8.82 6.03
N ALA A 28 -0.78 -9.34 5.94
CA ALA A 28 -1.14 -10.66 6.45
C ALA A 28 -2.36 -11.20 5.69
N HIS A 29 -2.49 -12.52 5.59
CA HIS A 29 -3.64 -13.20 4.98
C HIS A 29 -4.03 -12.65 3.58
N ASN A 30 -3.03 -12.41 2.72
CA ASN A 30 -3.21 -11.82 1.38
C ASN A 30 -3.85 -10.42 1.36
N ARG A 31 -3.74 -9.67 2.47
CA ARG A 31 -4.27 -8.32 2.64
C ARG A 31 -3.22 -7.37 3.18
N VAL A 32 -3.41 -6.10 2.87
CA VAL A 32 -2.58 -4.98 3.30
C VAL A 32 -3.43 -4.09 4.18
N THR A 33 -2.91 -3.75 5.36
CA THR A 33 -3.48 -2.74 6.25
C THR A 33 -2.63 -1.48 6.16
N PHE A 34 -3.26 -0.34 5.89
CA PHE A 34 -2.58 0.93 5.71
C PHE A 34 -3.45 2.11 6.16
N TYR A 35 -2.82 3.25 6.41
CA TYR A 35 -3.49 4.51 6.74
C TYR A 35 -3.32 5.52 5.62
N ARG A 36 -4.36 6.32 5.39
CA ARG A 36 -4.36 7.47 4.48
C ARG A 36 -4.14 8.74 5.28
N GLN A 37 -3.40 9.69 4.71
CA GLN A 37 -3.30 11.02 5.32
C GLN A 37 -4.68 11.66 5.47
N GLY A 38 -4.97 12.18 6.67
CA GLY A 38 -6.25 12.81 7.01
C GLY A 38 -7.41 11.85 7.28
N TYR A 39 -7.18 10.53 7.34
CA TYR A 39 -8.21 9.53 7.67
C TYR A 39 -7.79 8.69 8.88
N GLN A 40 -8.65 8.63 9.89
CA GLN A 40 -8.31 8.06 11.21
C GLN A 40 -8.36 6.53 11.26
N PHE A 41 -9.11 5.89 10.37
CA PHE A 41 -9.34 4.45 10.43
C PHE A 41 -8.43 3.68 9.45
N PRO A 42 -8.02 2.45 9.79
CA PRO A 42 -7.23 1.64 8.88
C PRO A 42 -8.05 1.26 7.64
N CYS A 43 -7.39 1.30 6.48
CA CYS A 43 -7.88 0.72 5.25
C CYS A 43 -7.29 -0.68 5.09
N VAL A 44 -8.13 -1.64 4.68
CA VAL A 44 -7.69 -3.01 4.40
C VAL A 44 -8.09 -3.40 2.99
N GLN A 45 -7.13 -3.87 2.19
CA GLN A 45 -7.42 -4.33 0.82
C GLN A 45 -6.55 -5.52 0.40
N PRO A 46 -6.94 -6.28 -0.64
CA PRO A 46 -6.10 -7.35 -1.19
C PRO A 46 -4.74 -6.81 -1.68
N ILE A 47 -3.70 -7.63 -1.54
CA ILE A 47 -2.34 -7.28 -2.00
C ILE A 47 -2.32 -6.92 -3.48
N GLU A 48 -2.98 -7.71 -4.33
CA GLU A 48 -3.03 -7.49 -5.77
C GLU A 48 -3.60 -6.10 -6.12
N ARG A 49 -4.69 -5.72 -5.45
CA ARG A 49 -5.30 -4.40 -5.64
C ARG A 49 -4.36 -3.29 -5.17
N PHE A 50 -3.76 -3.46 -4.00
CA PHE A 50 -2.81 -2.48 -3.46
C PHE A 50 -1.64 -2.25 -4.43
N MET A 51 -1.01 -3.31 -4.93
CA MET A 51 0.14 -3.20 -5.84
C MET A 51 -0.22 -2.64 -7.23
N LYS A 52 -1.49 -2.69 -7.62
CA LYS A 52 -1.97 -2.06 -8.85
C LYS A 52 -2.21 -0.54 -8.69
N GLU A 53 -2.69 -0.13 -7.52
CA GLU A 53 -3.11 1.25 -7.26
C GLU A 53 -1.98 2.12 -6.67
N TYR A 54 -1.01 1.51 -6.00
CA TYR A 54 0.02 2.21 -5.21
C TYR A 54 1.43 1.85 -5.66
N THR A 55 2.33 2.85 -5.63
CA THR A 55 3.76 2.68 -5.89
C THR A 55 4.56 3.05 -4.63
N GLU A 56 5.56 2.24 -4.29
CA GLU A 56 6.43 2.49 -3.15
C GLU A 56 7.21 3.79 -3.36
N VAL A 57 7.25 4.63 -2.32
CA VAL A 57 8.08 5.83 -2.31
C VAL A 57 9.40 5.45 -1.66
N LYS A 58 10.47 5.42 -2.45
CA LYS A 58 11.83 5.26 -1.91
C LYS A 58 12.12 6.42 -0.95
N GLN A 59 12.59 6.10 0.25
CA GLN A 59 13.15 7.08 1.17
C GLN A 59 14.39 7.74 0.58
#